data_AF-A0AB34XL57-F1
#
_entry.id   AF-A0AB34XL57-F1
#
_cell.length_a   1.000
_cell.length_b   1.000
_cell.length_c   1.000
_cell.angle_alpha   90.00
_cell.angle_beta   90.00
_cell.angle_gamma   90.00
#
_symmetry.space_group_name_H-M   'P 1'
#
loop_
_entity.id
_entity.type
_entity.pdbx_description
1 polymer ?
#
loop_
_entity_poly.entity_id
_entity_poly.type
_entity_poly.pdbx_seq_one_letter_code
_entity_poly.pdbx_strand_id
1 'polypeptide(L)'
;MTRRPVFFSGPRPALLALLAGVALLAPAAHAARMTLSGEDLDLSVPCTGQVRVVVDPAMKDGATLDSSSMAQVAMHTGKEEAQSRISIATKACAPNGKLTISISPNTGLTIHDSHDTHFVITGKLASLDASLDSTTMDIEDTQSLDLNMQGASSVHIKSLERAAQIVASGASTLTADTVQLTALSAQLTQNAAMTLSGSSIDALTLVTADQASATILGHATVATVAANGTGEVNIEAVSGPMVRSGKGTVRVGAQNGVIYRPTPPPPAPLPVPATPAPQPSTPVQAPATGTEAAATVPAPVVPAPAPVPAPTAPSVPESPTVPQAPSVTPSAKAAQPDSTPVTTTPPAATAPATEAPATPSTSASASTPVAAPQTAAPTAPQTSPAAPAAPAPQDSKTPAKPTVTPVPESTPAPTTPAPAPPPPVTPTPANPATVTPPAAGNGSQGD
;
A
#
# COMPACT_ATOMS: atom_id res chain seq x y z
N MET A 1 18.05 46.55 -15.41
CA MET A 1 17.47 47.22 -14.22
C MET A 1 17.54 46.23 -13.07
N THR A 2 18.71 45.89 -12.55
CA THR A 2 19.54 46.67 -11.59
C THR A 2 18.78 47.04 -10.31
N ARG A 3 18.92 46.22 -9.25
CA ARG A 3 19.26 46.65 -7.88
C ARG A 3 19.59 45.44 -7.00
N ARG A 4 20.84 45.42 -6.51
CA ARG A 4 21.34 44.64 -5.37
C ARG A 4 21.10 45.44 -4.08
N PRO A 5 21.09 44.77 -2.91
CA PRO A 5 21.87 45.22 -1.75
C PRO A 5 22.71 44.04 -1.20
N VAL A 6 24.04 44.07 -1.13
CA VAL A 6 24.99 44.80 -0.26
C VAL A 6 24.90 44.43 1.23
N PHE A 7 26.06 43.97 1.70
CA PHE A 7 26.48 43.44 2.99
C PHE A 7 26.23 44.33 4.20
N PHE A 8 25.96 43.70 5.35
CA PHE A 8 26.43 44.20 6.65
C PHE A 8 27.22 43.09 7.34
N SER A 9 28.54 43.22 7.28
CA SER A 9 29.51 42.49 8.10
C SER A 9 29.84 43.39 9.29
N GLY A 10 29.67 42.88 10.51
CA GLY A 10 30.02 43.59 11.74
C GLY A 10 30.79 42.65 12.68
N PRO A 11 32.04 42.99 13.05
CA PRO A 11 32.75 42.29 14.12
C PRO A 11 32.36 42.93 15.46
N ARG A 12 32.03 42.11 16.45
CA ARG A 12 31.98 42.57 17.85
C ARG A 12 32.76 41.61 18.76
N PRO A 13 33.48 42.17 19.74
CA PRO A 13 34.55 41.50 20.46
C PRO A 13 34.04 40.59 21.57
N ALA A 14 34.91 39.65 21.92
CA ALA A 14 34.88 38.87 23.15
C ALA A 14 34.73 39.75 24.38
N LEU A 15 33.84 39.36 25.29
CA LEU A 15 33.90 39.76 26.69
C LEU A 15 33.61 38.54 27.56
N LEU A 16 34.68 38.08 28.23
CA LEU A 16 34.66 37.17 29.35
C LEU A 16 33.85 37.77 30.50
N ALA A 17 32.89 37.02 31.04
CA ALA A 17 32.35 37.24 32.38
C ALA A 17 32.19 35.91 33.10
N LEU A 18 32.83 35.84 34.26
CA LEU A 18 32.93 34.74 35.21
C LEU A 18 31.63 34.53 36.02
N LEU A 19 31.37 33.25 36.34
CA LEU A 19 30.85 32.69 37.60
C LEU A 19 29.64 33.34 38.34
N ALA A 20 28.51 32.64 38.33
CA ALA A 20 27.71 32.21 39.51
C ALA A 20 26.47 31.46 38.94
N GLY A 21 26.24 30.17 39.19
CA GLY A 21 26.12 29.60 40.53
C GLY A 21 24.67 29.48 40.98
N VAL A 22 23.73 29.11 40.11
CA VAL A 22 22.43 28.53 40.51
C VAL A 22 22.10 27.42 39.50
N ALA A 23 22.52 26.20 39.80
CA ALA A 23 22.00 25.02 39.12
C ALA A 23 20.53 24.85 39.57
N LEU A 24 19.62 25.50 38.86
CA LEU A 24 18.21 25.11 38.84
C LEU A 24 18.18 23.70 38.26
N LEU A 25 18.21 22.69 39.14
CA LEU A 25 17.70 21.35 38.88
C LEU A 25 16.22 21.50 38.57
N ALA A 26 15.90 22.01 37.38
CA ALA A 26 14.57 21.88 36.82
C ALA A 26 14.32 20.37 36.74
N PRO A 27 13.27 19.84 37.40
CA PRO A 27 12.88 18.47 37.15
C PRO A 27 12.58 18.44 35.65
N ALA A 28 13.42 17.74 34.88
CA ALA A 28 13.07 17.38 33.53
C ALA A 28 11.69 16.73 33.65
N ALA A 29 10.68 17.39 33.11
CA ALA A 29 9.35 16.81 33.00
C ALA A 29 9.55 15.62 32.05
N HIS A 30 9.84 14.45 32.65
CA HIS A 30 9.95 13.21 31.93
C HIS A 30 8.54 12.95 31.43
N ALA A 31 8.27 13.35 30.18
CA ALA A 31 7.12 12.87 29.44
C ALA A 31 7.10 11.35 29.65
N ALA A 32 5.95 10.83 30.11
CA ALA A 32 5.81 9.44 30.47
C ALA A 32 5.96 8.60 29.19
N ARG A 33 7.19 8.17 28.90
CA ARG A 33 7.49 7.27 27.80
C ARG A 33 6.90 5.92 28.14
N MET A 34 5.86 5.53 27.41
CA MET A 34 5.31 4.18 27.47
C MET A 34 5.94 3.37 26.35
N THR A 35 6.58 2.26 26.72
CA THR A 35 7.16 1.29 25.79
C THR A 35 6.29 0.04 25.78
N LEU A 36 5.87 -0.39 24.60
CA LEU A 36 4.99 -1.53 24.39
C LEU A 36 5.70 -2.50 23.45
N SER A 37 5.67 -3.81 23.73
CA SER A 37 6.25 -4.83 22.85
C SER A 37 5.18 -5.36 21.89
N GLY A 38 5.52 -5.51 20.61
CA GLY A 38 4.55 -5.83 19.57
C GLY A 38 5.17 -5.85 18.18
N GLU A 39 4.74 -6.83 17.39
CA GLU A 39 5.16 -7.04 16.01
C GLU A 39 4.35 -6.18 15.04
N ASP A 40 3.11 -5.84 15.41
CA ASP A 40 2.22 -5.01 14.60
C ASP A 40 1.73 -3.81 15.42
N LEU A 41 1.74 -2.64 14.80
CA LEU A 41 1.18 -1.40 15.31
C LEU A 41 -0.03 -1.02 14.47
N ASP A 42 -1.18 -0.90 15.12
CA ASP A 42 -2.43 -0.45 14.52
C ASP A 42 -2.81 0.94 14.99
N LEU A 43 -3.06 1.84 14.06
CA LEU A 43 -3.40 3.23 14.30
C LEU A 43 -4.82 3.55 13.82
N SER A 44 -5.66 3.98 14.74
CA SER A 44 -6.99 4.55 14.45
C SER A 44 -7.08 5.95 15.04
N VAL A 45 -6.61 6.93 14.26
CA VAL A 45 -6.38 8.31 14.72
C VAL A 45 -7.12 9.32 13.85
N PRO A 46 -8.46 9.28 13.82
CA PRO A 46 -9.25 10.22 13.04
C PRO A 46 -9.05 11.66 13.52
N CYS A 47 -9.05 12.62 12.59
CA CYS A 47 -8.99 14.05 12.86
C CYS A 47 -7.81 14.43 13.79
N THR A 48 -6.61 13.91 13.53
CA THR A 48 -5.41 14.32 14.27
C THR A 48 -4.54 15.16 13.37
N GLY A 49 -4.21 16.40 13.77
CA GLY A 49 -3.48 17.33 12.91
C GLY A 49 -2.24 16.73 12.24
N GLN A 50 -1.38 16.08 13.03
CA GLN A 50 -0.22 15.37 12.50
C GLN A 50 0.15 14.15 13.34
N VAL A 51 0.47 13.05 12.67
CA VAL A 51 0.99 11.81 13.26
C VAL A 51 2.35 11.52 12.63
N ARG A 52 3.40 11.56 13.44
CA ARG A 52 4.76 11.25 13.03
C ARG A 52 5.16 9.87 13.55
N VAL A 53 5.49 8.97 12.65
CA VAL A 53 6.04 7.65 12.96
C VAL A 53 7.53 7.66 12.64
N VAL A 54 8.35 7.30 13.61
CA VAL A 54 9.80 7.23 13.49
C VAL A 54 10.23 5.79 13.61
N VAL A 55 10.77 5.22 12.54
CA VAL A 55 11.38 3.90 12.63
C VAL A 55 12.78 4.05 13.24
N ASP A 56 12.95 3.58 14.48
CA ASP A 56 14.22 3.63 15.19
C ASP A 56 15.01 2.33 14.99
N PRO A 57 16.12 2.34 14.23
CA PRO A 57 16.91 1.13 13.98
C PRO A 57 17.60 0.56 15.23
N ALA A 58 17.70 1.34 16.33
CA ALA A 58 18.22 0.85 17.60
C ALA A 58 17.16 0.06 18.39
N MET A 59 15.87 0.23 18.09
CA MET A 59 14.80 -0.54 18.71
C MET A 59 14.80 -1.97 18.18
N LYS A 60 14.85 -2.94 19.11
CA LYS A 60 14.78 -4.36 18.76
C LYS A 60 13.37 -4.82 18.44
N ASP A 61 12.40 -4.29 19.17
CA ASP A 61 10.99 -4.63 19.07
C ASP A 61 10.13 -3.52 19.69
N GLY A 62 8.86 -3.48 19.29
CA GLY A 62 7.82 -2.69 19.91
C GLY A 62 7.67 -1.26 19.42
N ALA A 63 6.86 -0.51 20.16
CA ALA A 63 6.56 0.90 19.92
C ALA A 63 6.74 1.70 21.21
N THR A 64 7.18 2.95 21.06
CA THR A 64 7.18 3.94 22.13
C THR A 64 6.33 5.13 21.74
N LEU A 65 5.48 5.58 22.65
CA LEU A 65 4.65 6.75 22.42
C LEU A 65 5.28 7.98 23.09
N ASP A 66 5.56 9.01 22.29
CA ASP A 66 5.93 10.34 22.76
C ASP A 66 4.81 11.31 22.35
N SER A 67 3.86 11.51 23.26
CA SER A 67 2.77 12.45 23.06
C SER A 67 2.80 13.51 24.13
N SER A 68 2.85 14.78 23.70
CA SER A 68 2.61 15.92 24.58
C SER A 68 1.15 15.97 25.09
N SER A 69 0.24 15.19 24.50
CA SER A 69 -1.19 15.11 24.85
C SER A 69 -1.62 13.66 25.06
N MET A 70 -1.03 12.98 26.07
CA MET A 70 -1.43 11.60 26.40
C MET A 70 -2.90 11.48 26.83
N ALA A 71 -3.55 12.57 27.26
CA ALA A 71 -4.94 12.55 27.72
C ALA A 71 -5.95 12.17 26.61
N GLN A 72 -5.57 12.31 25.34
CA GLN A 72 -6.47 12.08 24.20
C GLN A 72 -6.26 10.73 23.51
N VAL A 73 -5.26 9.95 23.94
CA VAL A 73 -4.84 8.71 23.28
C VAL A 73 -5.14 7.52 24.19
N ALA A 74 -5.83 6.52 23.66
CA ALA A 74 -5.98 5.20 24.26
C ALA A 74 -4.95 4.26 23.62
N MET A 75 -4.23 3.51 24.44
CA MET A 75 -3.34 2.45 23.97
C MET A 75 -3.78 1.13 24.55
N HIS A 76 -3.83 0.12 23.70
CA HIS A 76 -4.12 -1.25 24.09
C HIS A 76 -3.05 -2.18 23.51
N THR A 77 -2.66 -3.18 24.27
CA THR A 77 -1.82 -4.28 23.80
C THR A 77 -2.67 -5.53 23.82
N GLY A 78 -2.84 -6.15 22.65
CA GLY A 78 -3.55 -7.41 22.48
C GLY A 78 -2.60 -8.51 22.05
N LYS A 79 -2.88 -9.73 22.46
CA LYS A 79 -2.26 -10.93 21.88
C LYS A 79 -3.35 -11.68 21.11
N GLU A 80 -3.26 -11.66 19.79
CA GLU A 80 -4.23 -12.30 18.90
C GLU A 80 -3.56 -13.49 18.21
N GLU A 81 -4.00 -14.70 18.57
CA GLU A 81 -3.69 -16.04 18.02
C GLU A 81 -2.23 -16.49 17.83
N ALA A 82 -1.25 -15.58 17.75
CA ALA A 82 0.19 -15.77 17.81
C ALA A 82 0.95 -14.43 17.83
N GLN A 83 0.31 -13.35 17.36
CA GLN A 83 0.93 -12.04 17.14
C GLN A 83 0.62 -11.07 18.28
N SER A 84 1.60 -10.25 18.62
CA SER A 84 1.43 -9.17 19.61
C SER A 84 1.13 -7.87 18.87
N ARG A 85 -0.07 -7.34 19.06
CA ARG A 85 -0.57 -6.13 18.40
C ARG A 85 -0.67 -4.99 19.40
N ILE A 86 -0.12 -3.84 19.03
CA ILE A 86 -0.27 -2.58 19.76
C ILE A 86 -1.32 -1.78 19.00
N SER A 87 -2.44 -1.42 19.63
CA SER A 87 -3.42 -0.51 19.03
C SER A 87 -3.42 0.83 19.73
N ILE A 88 -3.35 1.89 18.94
CA ILE A 88 -3.38 3.27 19.39
C ILE A 88 -4.57 3.96 18.74
N ALA A 89 -5.50 4.42 19.57
CA ALA A 89 -6.70 5.12 19.12
C ALA A 89 -6.85 6.49 19.79
N THR A 90 -7.29 7.50 19.05
CA THR A 90 -7.69 8.78 19.67
C THR A 90 -9.14 8.73 20.12
N LYS A 91 -9.43 9.25 21.32
CA LYS A 91 -10.80 9.27 21.85
C LYS A 91 -11.64 10.41 21.29
N ALA A 92 -11.00 11.46 20.77
CA ALA A 92 -11.65 12.65 20.26
C ALA A 92 -10.81 13.30 19.15
N CYS A 93 -11.49 13.98 18.23
CA CYS A 93 -10.90 14.79 17.16
C CYS A 93 -10.05 15.92 17.75
N ALA A 94 -8.80 15.99 17.30
CA ALA A 94 -7.78 16.93 17.73
C ALA A 94 -7.05 17.48 16.48
N PRO A 95 -7.65 18.43 15.75
CA PRO A 95 -7.12 18.91 14.46
C PRO A 95 -5.76 19.62 14.57
N ASN A 96 -5.35 20.02 15.77
CA ASN A 96 -4.03 20.58 16.07
C ASN A 96 -3.15 19.64 16.89
N GLY A 97 -3.63 18.41 17.13
CA GLY A 97 -2.93 17.37 17.87
C GLY A 97 -1.69 16.91 17.11
N LYS A 98 -0.61 16.66 17.85
CA LYS A 98 0.62 16.08 17.33
C LYS A 98 0.92 14.80 18.09
N LEU A 99 1.08 13.70 17.36
CA LEU A 99 1.41 12.40 17.91
C LEU A 99 2.76 11.97 17.36
N THR A 100 3.72 11.62 18.22
CA THR A 100 4.99 11.02 17.77
C THR A 100 5.07 9.59 18.31
N ILE A 101 5.28 8.64 17.42
CA ILE A 101 5.42 7.22 17.74
C ILE A 101 6.77 6.77 17.21
N SER A 102 7.58 6.09 18.03
CA SER A 102 8.79 5.43 17.55
C SER A 102 8.58 3.93 17.53
N ILE A 103 8.90 3.25 16.42
CA ILE A 103 8.70 1.80 16.25
C ILE A 103 9.99 1.12 15.82
N SER A 104 10.07 -0.20 16.04
CA SER A 104 11.16 -1.00 15.48
C SER A 104 11.04 -1.18 13.96
N PRO A 105 12.15 -1.40 13.22
CA PRO A 105 12.10 -1.62 11.77
C PRO A 105 11.35 -2.88 11.34
N ASN A 106 11.20 -3.83 12.27
CA ASN A 106 10.50 -5.10 12.01
C ASN A 106 9.01 -5.01 12.35
N THR A 107 8.55 -3.89 12.91
CA THR A 107 7.14 -3.70 13.29
C THR A 107 6.33 -3.35 12.04
N GLY A 108 5.28 -4.13 11.75
CA GLY A 108 4.29 -3.81 10.74
C GLY A 108 3.45 -2.61 11.18
N LEU A 109 3.10 -1.72 10.24
CA LEU A 109 2.24 -0.58 10.52
C LEU A 109 0.92 -0.74 9.78
N THR A 110 -0.18 -0.69 10.52
CA THR A 110 -1.53 -0.66 9.99
C THR A 110 -2.20 0.66 10.35
N ILE A 111 -2.80 1.34 9.37
CA ILE A 111 -3.52 2.60 9.55
C ILE A 111 -4.97 2.40 9.09
N HIS A 112 -5.91 2.56 10.01
CA HIS A 112 -7.33 2.42 9.75
C HIS A 112 -8.08 3.72 10.05
N ASP A 113 -9.19 3.92 9.34
CA ASP A 113 -10.19 4.96 9.58
C ASP A 113 -9.60 6.35 9.85
N SER A 114 -8.55 6.69 9.09
CA SER A 114 -7.87 7.97 9.24
C SER A 114 -8.38 8.92 8.18
N HIS A 115 -9.11 9.94 8.65
CA HIS A 115 -9.55 11.09 7.89
C HIS A 115 -9.00 12.36 8.52
N ASP A 116 -8.75 13.39 7.70
CA ASP A 116 -8.24 14.70 8.14
C ASP A 116 -6.94 14.67 8.98
N THR A 117 -6.10 13.66 8.74
CA THR A 117 -4.80 13.47 9.41
C THR A 117 -3.65 13.55 8.41
N HIS A 118 -2.55 14.19 8.82
CA HIS A 118 -1.28 14.17 8.07
C HIS A 118 -0.32 13.16 8.70
N PHE A 119 0.06 12.12 7.95
CA PHE A 119 1.03 11.13 8.38
C PHE A 119 2.43 11.43 7.84
N VAL A 120 3.43 11.32 8.70
CA VAL A 120 4.84 11.42 8.32
C VAL A 120 5.59 10.22 8.87
N ILE A 121 6.03 9.32 8.00
CA ILE A 121 6.75 8.10 8.36
C ILE A 121 8.22 8.27 7.94
N THR A 122 9.11 8.36 8.92
CA THR A 122 10.56 8.52 8.70
C THR A 122 11.31 7.24 9.05
N GLY A 123 12.29 6.87 8.23
CA GLY A 123 13.02 5.61 8.33
C GLY A 123 12.40 4.46 7.52
N LYS A 124 13.04 3.28 7.59
CA LYS A 124 12.73 2.11 6.75
C LYS A 124 11.75 1.16 7.42
N LEU A 125 10.53 1.12 6.89
CA LEU A 125 9.45 0.28 7.38
C LEU A 125 9.39 -1.07 6.63
N ALA A 126 9.20 -2.17 7.35
CA ALA A 126 9.07 -3.49 6.74
C ALA A 126 7.77 -3.65 5.93
N SER A 127 6.64 -3.24 6.50
CA SER A 127 5.34 -3.32 5.84
C SER A 127 4.39 -2.21 6.31
N LEU A 128 3.63 -1.67 5.37
CA LEU A 128 2.57 -0.70 5.60
C LEU A 128 1.27 -1.23 5.00
N ASP A 129 0.22 -1.29 5.82
CA ASP A 129 -1.17 -1.43 5.40
C ASP A 129 -1.92 -0.15 5.78
N ALA A 130 -2.48 0.57 4.81
CA ALA A 130 -3.14 1.84 5.09
C ALA A 130 -4.45 2.00 4.33
N SER A 131 -5.49 2.40 5.06
CA SER A 131 -6.77 2.87 4.51
C SER A 131 -6.94 4.36 4.79
N LEU A 132 -6.96 5.15 3.73
CA LEU A 132 -6.87 6.61 3.76
C LEU A 132 -8.08 7.25 3.10
N ASP A 133 -8.81 8.08 3.85
CA ASP A 133 -9.89 8.91 3.31
C ASP A 133 -9.54 10.39 3.48
N SER A 134 -9.25 11.07 2.37
CA SER A 134 -8.96 12.51 2.33
C SER A 134 -7.81 12.94 3.26
N THR A 135 -6.74 12.14 3.30
CA THR A 135 -5.56 12.38 4.13
C THR A 135 -4.29 12.59 3.31
N THR A 136 -3.27 13.17 3.96
CA THR A 136 -1.94 13.31 3.37
C THR A 136 -0.97 12.40 4.09
N MET A 137 -0.05 11.77 3.34
CA MET A 137 0.94 10.85 3.90
C MET A 137 2.27 10.99 3.18
N ASP A 138 3.33 11.21 3.95
CA ASP A 138 4.71 11.23 3.47
C ASP A 138 5.46 10.03 4.07
N ILE A 139 6.03 9.19 3.22
CA ILE A 139 6.79 8.00 3.60
C ILE A 139 8.20 8.11 3.07
N GLU A 140 9.18 7.89 3.94
CA GLU A 140 10.58 7.82 3.51
C GLU A 140 10.86 6.50 2.76
N ASP A 141 10.85 5.36 3.45
CA ASP A 141 11.15 4.07 2.84
C ASP A 141 10.19 2.97 3.36
N THR A 142 9.61 2.17 2.45
CA THR A 142 8.81 1.00 2.82
C THR A 142 9.09 -0.20 1.89
N GLN A 143 9.06 -1.41 2.42
CA GLN A 143 9.33 -2.63 1.65
C GLN A 143 8.10 -3.43 1.23
N SER A 144 6.96 -3.21 1.85
CA SER A 144 5.71 -3.85 1.44
C SER A 144 4.60 -2.85 1.66
N LEU A 145 3.77 -2.65 0.66
CA LEU A 145 2.69 -1.67 0.71
C LEU A 145 1.37 -2.33 0.34
N ASP A 146 0.38 -2.25 1.22
CA ASP A 146 -1.03 -2.38 0.86
C ASP A 146 -1.69 -1.03 1.15
N LEU A 147 -2.28 -0.43 0.13
CA LEU A 147 -2.74 0.95 0.19
C LEU A 147 -4.12 1.07 -0.44
N ASN A 148 -5.09 1.48 0.37
CA ASN A 148 -6.43 1.83 -0.05
C ASN A 148 -6.66 3.34 0.12
N MET A 149 -6.84 4.06 -0.99
CA MET A 149 -7.03 5.50 -1.03
C MET A 149 -8.40 5.86 -1.57
N GLN A 150 -9.11 6.70 -0.82
CA GLN A 150 -10.42 7.23 -1.19
C GLN A 150 -10.44 8.76 -0.99
N GLY A 151 -11.45 9.41 -1.56
CA GLY A 151 -11.61 10.86 -1.43
C GLY A 151 -10.47 11.65 -2.07
N ALA A 152 -9.94 12.64 -1.35
CA ALA A 152 -8.88 13.54 -1.82
C ALA A 152 -7.50 13.23 -1.21
N SER A 153 -7.17 11.95 -1.03
CA SER A 153 -5.91 11.54 -0.38
C SER A 153 -4.67 11.82 -1.23
N SER A 154 -3.56 12.22 -0.62
CA SER A 154 -2.27 12.40 -1.30
C SER A 154 -1.15 11.67 -0.57
N VAL A 155 -0.46 10.77 -1.27
CA VAL A 155 0.61 9.94 -0.72
C VAL A 155 1.89 10.18 -1.51
N HIS A 156 2.96 10.53 -0.80
CA HIS A 156 4.32 10.60 -1.33
C HIS A 156 5.19 9.53 -0.68
N ILE A 157 5.92 8.77 -1.49
CA ILE A 157 6.83 7.72 -1.05
C ILE A 157 8.19 7.95 -1.68
N LYS A 158 9.22 8.18 -0.89
CA LYS A 158 10.56 8.38 -1.45
C LYS A 158 11.15 7.08 -1.98
N SER A 159 11.02 5.95 -1.26
CA SER A 159 11.44 4.63 -1.74
C SER A 159 10.43 3.52 -1.44
N LEU A 160 10.10 2.73 -2.47
CA LEU A 160 9.21 1.60 -2.39
C LEU A 160 9.91 0.34 -2.91
N GLU A 161 10.11 -0.65 -2.04
CA GLU A 161 10.81 -1.90 -2.34
C GLU A 161 9.86 -3.11 -2.34
N ARG A 162 10.35 -4.25 -2.86
CA ARG A 162 9.77 -5.61 -2.80
C ARG A 162 8.37 -5.76 -3.40
N ALA A 163 7.28 -5.29 -2.79
CA ALA A 163 5.94 -5.50 -3.33
C ALA A 163 4.93 -4.39 -2.95
N ALA A 164 3.98 -4.13 -3.84
CA ALA A 164 2.91 -3.19 -3.56
C ALA A 164 1.56 -3.59 -4.16
N GLN A 165 0.49 -3.34 -3.39
CA GLN A 165 -0.89 -3.41 -3.79
C GLN A 165 -1.55 -2.06 -3.51
N ILE A 166 -2.15 -1.46 -4.53
CA ILE A 166 -2.75 -0.12 -4.45
C ILE A 166 -4.17 -0.17 -5.00
N VAL A 167 -5.12 0.33 -4.24
CA VAL A 167 -6.50 0.58 -4.67
C VAL A 167 -6.78 2.05 -4.42
N ALA A 168 -7.03 2.81 -5.49
CA ALA A 168 -7.23 4.25 -5.40
C ALA A 168 -8.50 4.70 -6.14
N SER A 169 -9.24 5.62 -5.52
CA SER A 169 -10.47 6.21 -6.05
C SER A 169 -10.57 7.69 -5.69
N GLY A 170 -11.62 8.39 -6.11
CA GLY A 170 -11.78 9.81 -5.83
C GLY A 170 -10.83 10.69 -6.65
N ALA A 171 -10.28 11.71 -6.00
CA ALA A 171 -9.24 12.60 -6.51
C ALA A 171 -7.89 12.28 -5.85
N SER A 172 -7.65 11.01 -5.53
CA SER A 172 -6.46 10.59 -4.82
C SER A 172 -5.20 10.63 -5.70
N THR A 173 -4.06 10.94 -5.10
CA THR A 173 -2.77 11.07 -5.78
C THR A 173 -1.71 10.24 -5.07
N LEU A 174 -1.01 9.39 -5.82
CA LEU A 174 0.14 8.62 -5.32
C LEU A 174 1.38 8.99 -6.13
N THR A 175 2.46 9.31 -5.43
CA THR A 175 3.77 9.60 -6.03
C THR A 175 4.83 8.76 -5.34
N ALA A 176 5.69 8.10 -6.12
CA ALA A 176 6.86 7.40 -5.60
C ALA A 176 8.13 7.80 -6.36
N ASP A 177 9.20 8.16 -5.66
CA ASP A 177 10.42 8.67 -6.30
C ASP A 177 11.33 7.56 -6.82
N THR A 178 11.48 6.48 -6.06
CA THR A 178 12.27 5.29 -6.41
C THR A 178 11.45 4.04 -6.13
N VAL A 179 11.37 3.13 -7.11
CA VAL A 179 10.52 1.94 -7.02
C VAL A 179 11.31 0.71 -7.47
N GLN A 180 11.47 -0.28 -6.60
CA GLN A 180 12.13 -1.56 -6.89
C GLN A 180 11.25 -2.71 -6.43
N LEU A 181 10.33 -3.14 -7.29
CA LEU A 181 9.28 -4.10 -6.95
C LEU A 181 9.45 -5.41 -7.72
N THR A 182 9.27 -6.53 -7.04
CA THR A 182 9.06 -7.81 -7.72
C THR A 182 7.63 -7.93 -8.22
N ALA A 183 6.67 -7.30 -7.54
CA ALA A 183 5.27 -7.27 -7.94
C ALA A 183 4.60 -5.94 -7.59
N LEU A 184 3.86 -5.40 -8.56
CA LEU A 184 2.97 -4.26 -8.38
C LEU A 184 1.57 -4.62 -8.89
N SER A 185 0.56 -4.45 -8.05
CA SER A 185 -0.85 -4.47 -8.43
C SER A 185 -1.48 -3.12 -8.11
N ALA A 186 -2.07 -2.46 -9.10
CA ALA A 186 -2.73 -1.17 -8.91
C ALA A 186 -4.10 -1.14 -9.59
N GLN A 187 -5.11 -0.68 -8.85
CA GLN A 187 -6.46 -0.42 -9.35
C GLN A 187 -6.81 1.04 -9.09
N LEU A 188 -6.96 1.82 -10.17
CA LEU A 188 -7.26 3.25 -10.11
C LEU A 188 -8.61 3.53 -10.76
N THR A 189 -9.46 4.32 -10.10
CA THR A 189 -10.81 4.65 -10.57
C THR A 189 -11.10 6.15 -10.41
N GLN A 190 -12.18 6.65 -11.01
CA GLN A 190 -12.57 8.07 -10.95
C GLN A 190 -11.46 9.01 -11.45
N ASN A 191 -10.94 9.91 -10.62
CA ASN A 191 -9.87 10.86 -10.97
C ASN A 191 -8.55 10.51 -10.27
N ALA A 192 -8.37 9.26 -9.81
CA ALA A 192 -7.14 8.84 -9.13
C ALA A 192 -5.93 8.93 -10.07
N ALA A 193 -4.80 9.39 -9.56
CA ALA A 193 -3.56 9.53 -10.31
C ALA A 193 -2.39 8.86 -9.59
N MET A 194 -1.58 8.11 -10.33
CA MET A 194 -0.38 7.46 -9.82
C MET A 194 0.84 7.84 -10.68
N THR A 195 1.93 8.27 -10.04
CA THR A 195 3.22 8.51 -10.70
C THR A 195 4.33 7.77 -9.99
N LEU A 196 5.01 6.87 -10.70
CA LEU A 196 6.16 6.12 -10.20
C LEU A 196 7.40 6.57 -10.98
N SER A 197 8.41 7.05 -10.26
CA SER A 197 9.69 7.46 -10.83
C SER A 197 10.78 6.44 -10.52
N GLY A 198 11.83 6.40 -11.36
CA GLY A 198 13.00 5.56 -11.14
C GLY A 198 12.65 4.07 -10.95
N SER A 199 11.64 3.58 -11.68
CA SER A 199 11.01 2.29 -11.35
C SER A 199 11.66 1.09 -12.04
N SER A 200 11.86 -0.01 -11.31
CA SER A 200 12.13 -1.36 -11.83
C SER A 200 11.08 -2.31 -11.25
N ILE A 201 10.22 -2.87 -12.09
CA ILE A 201 9.09 -3.70 -11.68
C ILE A 201 9.17 -5.04 -12.42
N ASP A 202 9.29 -6.16 -11.71
CA ASP A 202 9.34 -7.45 -12.39
C ASP A 202 7.96 -7.82 -12.96
N ALA A 203 6.90 -7.76 -12.15
CA ALA A 203 5.53 -8.03 -12.57
C ALA A 203 4.59 -6.85 -12.29
N LEU A 204 4.04 -6.26 -13.35
CA LEU A 204 3.07 -5.17 -13.29
C LEU A 204 1.66 -5.64 -13.64
N THR A 205 0.70 -5.40 -12.75
CA THR A 205 -0.73 -5.48 -13.03
C THR A 205 -1.37 -4.13 -12.76
N LEU A 206 -1.97 -3.52 -13.78
CA LEU A 206 -2.56 -2.19 -13.68
C LEU A 206 -3.96 -2.19 -14.27
N VAL A 207 -4.93 -1.73 -13.49
CA VAL A 207 -6.32 -1.53 -13.91
C VAL A 207 -6.69 -0.07 -13.70
N THR A 208 -7.16 0.59 -14.76
CA THR A 208 -7.64 1.98 -14.70
C THR A 208 -9.07 2.05 -15.23
N ALA A 209 -9.89 2.93 -14.66
CA ALA A 209 -11.25 3.22 -15.10
C ALA A 209 -11.56 4.73 -15.01
N ASP A 210 -12.63 5.17 -15.65
CA ASP A 210 -13.08 6.58 -15.66
C ASP A 210 -12.01 7.56 -16.18
N GLN A 211 -11.59 8.54 -15.38
CA GLN A 211 -10.52 9.50 -15.71
C GLN A 211 -9.19 9.15 -15.03
N ALA A 212 -9.06 7.95 -14.43
CA ALA A 212 -7.89 7.61 -13.66
C ALA A 212 -6.66 7.46 -14.55
N SER A 213 -5.50 7.94 -14.08
CA SER A 213 -4.27 7.97 -14.86
C SER A 213 -3.08 7.38 -14.11
N ALA A 214 -2.15 6.80 -14.87
CA ALA A 214 -0.94 6.20 -14.32
C ALA A 214 0.26 6.55 -15.19
N THR A 215 1.33 7.02 -14.58
CA THR A 215 2.62 7.29 -15.24
C THR A 215 3.73 6.52 -14.54
N ILE A 216 4.38 5.62 -15.26
CA ILE A 216 5.46 4.77 -14.75
C ILE A 216 6.74 5.10 -15.53
N LEU A 217 7.65 5.81 -14.88
CA LEU A 217 8.95 6.25 -15.43
C LEU A 217 10.03 5.24 -15.05
N GLY A 218 9.96 4.08 -15.71
CA GLY A 218 11.03 3.10 -15.68
C GLY A 218 10.66 1.81 -16.42
N HIS A 219 11.22 0.70 -15.95
CA HIS A 219 11.16 -0.58 -16.64
C HIS A 219 10.22 -1.55 -15.95
N ALA A 220 9.33 -2.18 -16.73
CA ALA A 220 8.59 -3.36 -16.32
C ALA A 220 9.08 -4.60 -17.09
N THR A 221 9.27 -5.73 -16.41
CA THR A 221 9.64 -6.98 -17.10
C THR A 221 8.42 -7.62 -17.75
N VAL A 222 7.33 -7.85 -17.00
CA VAL A 222 6.05 -8.28 -17.55
C VAL A 222 4.94 -7.32 -17.15
N ALA A 223 3.97 -7.09 -18.02
CA ALA A 223 2.89 -6.14 -17.76
C ALA A 223 1.52 -6.62 -18.25
N THR A 224 0.52 -6.52 -17.37
CA THR A 224 -0.90 -6.66 -17.71
C THR A 224 -1.59 -5.34 -17.41
N VAL A 225 -2.12 -4.70 -18.45
CA VAL A 225 -2.74 -3.38 -18.35
C VAL A 225 -4.17 -3.43 -18.88
N ALA A 226 -5.14 -3.09 -18.04
CA ALA A 226 -6.54 -2.91 -18.40
C ALA A 226 -6.92 -1.43 -18.26
N ALA A 227 -7.17 -0.74 -19.37
CA ALA A 227 -7.56 0.68 -19.37
C ALA A 227 -9.01 0.84 -19.83
N ASN A 228 -9.94 1.04 -18.89
CA ASN A 228 -11.38 1.08 -19.12
C ASN A 228 -11.98 2.49 -18.98
N GLY A 229 -11.19 3.52 -19.25
CA GLY A 229 -11.58 4.91 -19.10
C GLY A 229 -11.05 5.81 -20.22
N THR A 230 -11.16 7.12 -20.02
CA THR A 230 -10.53 8.15 -20.85
C THR A 230 -9.21 8.66 -20.27
N GLY A 231 -8.83 8.22 -19.07
CA GLY A 231 -7.51 8.49 -18.51
C GLY A 231 -6.38 7.82 -19.31
N GLU A 232 -5.17 8.35 -19.15
CA GLU A 232 -3.97 7.85 -19.86
C GLU A 232 -3.11 6.99 -18.95
N VAL A 233 -2.60 5.88 -19.52
CA VAL A 233 -1.56 5.04 -18.91
C VAL A 233 -0.29 5.20 -19.73
N ASN A 234 0.77 5.70 -19.09
CA ASN A 234 2.09 5.89 -19.68
C ASN A 234 3.10 5.00 -18.97
N ILE A 235 3.79 4.13 -19.70
CA ILE A 235 4.86 3.27 -19.16
C ILE A 235 6.10 3.49 -20.01
N GLU A 236 7.23 3.83 -19.40
CA GLU A 236 8.44 4.16 -20.15
C GLU A 236 8.95 2.96 -20.98
N ALA A 237 9.06 1.78 -20.39
CA ALA A 237 9.50 0.59 -21.11
C ALA A 237 8.94 -0.72 -20.53
N VAL A 238 8.65 -1.68 -21.41
CA VAL A 238 8.31 -3.06 -21.06
C VAL A 238 9.21 -3.99 -21.86
N SER A 239 9.98 -4.86 -21.20
CA SER A 239 10.97 -5.72 -21.87
C SER A 239 10.43 -7.09 -22.28
N GLY A 240 9.42 -7.61 -21.57
CA GLY A 240 8.82 -8.92 -21.79
C GLY A 240 7.37 -8.85 -22.31
N PRO A 241 6.59 -9.93 -22.11
CA PRO A 241 5.20 -9.98 -22.57
C PRO A 241 4.36 -8.87 -21.95
N MET A 242 3.57 -8.23 -22.80
CA MET A 242 2.60 -7.21 -22.40
C MET A 242 1.21 -7.58 -22.90
N VAL A 243 0.25 -7.65 -21.98
CA VAL A 243 -1.17 -7.81 -22.30
C VAL A 243 -1.86 -6.48 -22.09
N ARG A 244 -2.60 -6.02 -23.11
CA ARG A 244 -3.41 -4.80 -23.04
C ARG A 244 -4.88 -5.13 -23.27
N SER A 245 -5.75 -4.58 -22.44
CA SER A 245 -7.20 -4.68 -22.60
C SER A 245 -7.89 -3.35 -22.29
N GLY A 246 -9.14 -3.22 -22.72
CA GLY A 246 -9.94 -2.01 -22.55
C GLY A 246 -9.87 -1.03 -23.74
N LYS A 247 -10.56 0.10 -23.60
CA LYS A 247 -10.71 1.14 -24.65
C LYS A 247 -9.87 2.41 -24.38
N GLY A 248 -9.21 2.48 -23.23
CA GLY A 248 -8.41 3.62 -22.81
C GLY A 248 -7.04 3.67 -23.49
N THR A 249 -6.37 4.81 -23.33
CA THR A 249 -5.08 5.07 -23.98
C THR A 249 -3.94 4.48 -23.16
N VAL A 250 -3.20 3.53 -23.74
CA VAL A 250 -1.97 2.97 -23.15
C VAL A 250 -0.78 3.26 -24.05
N ARG A 251 0.19 4.04 -23.56
CA ARG A 251 1.44 4.36 -24.25
C ARG A 251 2.61 3.63 -23.61
N VAL A 252 3.46 3.06 -24.45
CA VAL A 252 4.73 2.45 -24.03
C VAL A 252 5.86 3.01 -24.88
N GLY A 253 6.94 3.46 -24.25
CA GLY A 253 8.09 4.10 -24.91
C GLY A 253 8.32 5.53 -24.41
N ALA A 254 9.57 5.98 -24.51
CA ALA A 254 10.07 7.23 -23.93
C ALA A 254 9.14 8.44 -24.16
N GLN A 255 9.07 9.31 -23.13
CA GLN A 255 8.26 10.54 -23.08
C GLN A 255 8.43 11.53 -24.26
N ASN A 256 9.34 11.26 -25.20
CA ASN A 256 9.64 12.07 -26.39
C ASN A 256 9.17 11.45 -27.73
N GLY A 257 8.23 10.50 -27.72
CA GLY A 257 7.51 10.13 -28.93
C GLY A 257 8.27 9.26 -29.94
N VAL A 258 9.40 8.66 -29.56
CA VAL A 258 9.98 7.56 -30.35
C VAL A 258 9.24 6.28 -29.99
N ILE A 259 8.08 6.11 -30.61
CA ILE A 259 7.41 4.81 -30.66
C ILE A 259 8.40 3.87 -31.35
N TYR A 260 9.05 2.98 -30.59
CA TYR A 260 9.69 1.81 -31.17
C TYR A 260 8.58 0.91 -31.70
N ARG A 261 8.10 1.24 -32.90
CA ARG A 261 7.36 0.28 -33.71
C ARG A 261 8.35 -0.87 -33.90
N PRO A 262 8.00 -2.12 -33.55
CA PRO A 262 8.81 -3.26 -33.93
C PRO A 262 9.10 -3.10 -35.41
N THR A 263 10.37 -2.88 -35.78
CA THR A 263 10.76 -2.79 -37.17
C THR A 263 10.27 -4.10 -37.78
N PRO A 264 9.33 -4.06 -38.75
CA PRO A 264 8.85 -5.28 -39.36
C PRO A 264 10.09 -6.08 -39.80
N PRO A 265 10.13 -7.40 -39.57
CA PRO A 265 11.24 -8.22 -40.02
C PRO A 265 11.50 -7.86 -41.48
N PRO A 266 12.77 -7.62 -41.87
CA PRO A 266 13.10 -7.20 -43.23
C PRO A 266 12.36 -8.13 -44.19
N PRO A 267 11.69 -7.57 -45.23
CA PRO A 267 10.95 -8.37 -46.19
C PRO A 267 11.83 -9.55 -46.61
N ALA A 268 11.29 -10.76 -46.50
CA ALA A 268 11.98 -11.95 -46.99
C ALA A 268 12.50 -11.63 -48.40
N PRO A 269 13.79 -11.87 -48.69
CA PRO A 269 14.36 -11.52 -49.98
C PRO A 269 13.45 -12.08 -51.07
N LEU A 270 12.98 -11.18 -51.95
CA LEU A 270 12.20 -11.59 -53.11
C LEU A 270 12.98 -12.70 -53.82
N PRO A 271 12.32 -13.80 -54.22
CA PRO A 271 12.97 -14.84 -54.99
C PRO A 271 13.63 -14.18 -56.20
N VAL A 272 14.95 -14.33 -56.29
CA VAL A 272 15.72 -13.87 -57.45
C VAL A 272 15.07 -14.49 -58.69
N PRO A 273 14.70 -13.69 -59.71
CA PRO A 273 14.14 -14.21 -60.94
C PRO A 273 15.02 -15.34 -61.46
N ALA A 274 14.42 -16.53 -61.63
CA ALA A 274 15.13 -17.65 -62.23
C ALA A 274 15.64 -17.22 -63.61
N THR A 275 16.94 -17.45 -63.85
CA THR A 275 17.57 -17.28 -65.15
C THR A 275 16.70 -17.93 -66.23
N PRO A 276 16.33 -17.21 -67.31
CA PRO A 276 15.46 -17.74 -68.35
C PRO A 276 16.02 -19.05 -68.92
N ALA A 277 15.24 -20.13 -68.80
CA ALA A 277 15.54 -21.37 -69.50
C ALA A 277 15.44 -21.15 -71.02
N PRO A 278 16.38 -21.69 -71.83
CA PRO A 278 16.33 -21.59 -73.28
C PRO A 278 15.05 -22.25 -73.82
N GLN A 279 14.31 -21.50 -74.64
CA GLN A 279 13.08 -21.94 -75.29
C GLN A 279 13.35 -23.12 -76.24
N PRO A 280 12.64 -24.26 -76.08
CA PRO A 280 12.56 -25.27 -77.12
C PRO A 280 11.58 -24.83 -78.21
N SER A 281 12.01 -25.03 -79.45
CA SER A 281 11.27 -24.79 -80.68
C SER A 281 9.94 -25.55 -80.75
N THR A 282 8.91 -24.82 -81.19
CA THR A 282 7.56 -25.29 -81.54
C THR A 282 7.56 -26.37 -82.61
N PRO A 283 6.64 -27.35 -82.51
CA PRO A 283 5.93 -27.80 -83.71
C PRO A 283 4.40 -27.81 -83.54
N VAL A 284 3.78 -27.20 -84.56
CA VAL A 284 2.62 -27.65 -85.35
C VAL A 284 1.32 -28.05 -84.63
N GLN A 285 0.29 -27.33 -85.05
CA GLN A 285 -1.13 -27.38 -84.72
C GLN A 285 -1.85 -28.58 -85.35
N ALA A 286 -2.83 -29.16 -84.65
CA ALA A 286 -3.87 -30.03 -85.20
C ALA A 286 -5.17 -29.92 -84.35
N PRO A 287 -6.36 -30.23 -84.92
CA PRO A 287 -7.61 -29.50 -84.64
C PRO A 287 -8.60 -30.16 -83.66
N ALA A 288 -9.53 -29.30 -83.23
CA ALA A 288 -10.71 -29.44 -82.36
C ALA A 288 -11.42 -30.80 -82.21
N THR A 289 -11.89 -31.09 -80.98
CA THR A 289 -13.27 -31.53 -80.65
C THR A 289 -13.42 -31.73 -79.13
N GLY A 290 -14.62 -31.45 -78.58
CA GLY A 290 -15.04 -32.08 -77.32
C GLY A 290 -15.60 -31.14 -76.25
N THR A 291 -16.92 -30.97 -76.29
CA THR A 291 -17.81 -30.60 -75.20
C THR A 291 -17.63 -31.53 -73.99
N GLU A 292 -17.40 -31.03 -72.77
CA GLU A 292 -17.77 -31.76 -71.56
C GLU A 292 -18.02 -30.84 -70.35
N ALA A 293 -18.94 -31.32 -69.52
CA ALA A 293 -19.73 -30.58 -68.55
C ALA A 293 -19.02 -30.27 -67.22
N ALA A 294 -19.68 -29.40 -66.48
CA ALA A 294 -19.36 -28.93 -65.13
C ALA A 294 -18.99 -30.05 -64.14
N ALA A 295 -17.96 -29.78 -63.34
CA ALA A 295 -17.72 -30.44 -62.07
C ALA A 295 -17.67 -29.37 -60.96
N THR A 296 -18.82 -29.14 -60.32
CA THR A 296 -18.93 -28.46 -59.03
C THR A 296 -18.18 -29.28 -57.98
N VAL A 297 -17.15 -28.67 -57.40
CA VAL A 297 -16.43 -29.21 -56.24
C VAL A 297 -17.38 -29.21 -55.04
N PRO A 298 -17.57 -30.34 -54.34
CA PRO A 298 -18.39 -30.38 -53.14
C PRO A 298 -17.70 -29.59 -52.01
N ALA A 299 -18.44 -28.63 -51.43
CA ALA A 299 -18.02 -27.94 -50.22
C ALA A 299 -17.85 -28.95 -49.07
N PRO A 300 -16.82 -28.79 -48.22
CA PRO A 300 -16.64 -29.65 -47.05
C PRO A 300 -17.83 -29.50 -46.11
N VAL A 301 -18.52 -30.62 -45.87
CA VAL A 301 -19.58 -30.75 -44.86
C VAL A 301 -18.93 -30.61 -43.49
N VAL A 302 -19.11 -29.46 -42.87
CA VAL A 302 -18.79 -29.24 -41.45
C VAL A 302 -19.81 -30.04 -40.63
N PRO A 303 -19.36 -30.94 -39.73
CA PRO A 303 -20.26 -31.67 -38.85
C PRO A 303 -21.07 -30.68 -38.00
N ALA A 304 -22.40 -30.85 -37.99
CA ALA A 304 -23.27 -30.12 -37.08
C ALA A 304 -22.83 -30.39 -35.63
N PRO A 305 -22.61 -29.36 -34.79
CA PRO A 305 -22.33 -29.54 -33.38
C PRO A 305 -23.43 -30.36 -32.73
N ALA A 306 -23.05 -31.35 -31.92
CA ALA A 306 -24.00 -32.10 -31.11
C ALA A 306 -24.82 -31.14 -30.22
N PRO A 307 -26.12 -31.41 -30.01
CA PRO A 307 -26.96 -30.57 -29.16
C PRO A 307 -26.35 -30.50 -27.75
N VAL A 308 -26.07 -29.28 -27.31
CA VAL A 308 -25.64 -29.00 -25.95
C VAL A 308 -26.79 -29.42 -25.01
N PRO A 309 -26.55 -30.31 -24.03
CA PRO A 309 -27.59 -30.71 -23.09
C PRO A 309 -28.12 -29.49 -22.34
N ALA A 310 -29.44 -29.41 -22.22
CA ALA A 310 -30.12 -28.34 -21.50
C ALA A 310 -29.60 -28.27 -20.05
N PRO A 311 -29.34 -27.08 -19.50
CA PRO A 311 -28.90 -26.92 -18.12
C PRO A 311 -29.93 -27.55 -17.19
N THR A 312 -29.48 -28.51 -16.39
CA THR A 312 -30.27 -29.10 -15.32
C THR A 312 -30.63 -27.99 -14.33
N ALA A 313 -31.92 -27.82 -14.05
CA ALA A 313 -32.39 -26.82 -13.11
C ALA A 313 -31.72 -27.06 -11.75
N PRO A 314 -31.17 -26.03 -11.08
CA PRO A 314 -30.57 -26.17 -9.77
C PRO A 314 -31.64 -26.63 -8.77
N SER A 315 -31.35 -27.76 -8.11
CA SER A 315 -32.14 -28.25 -6.97
C SER A 315 -32.20 -27.15 -5.91
N VAL A 316 -33.41 -26.76 -5.53
CA VAL A 316 -33.67 -25.81 -4.45
C VAL A 316 -33.09 -26.42 -3.16
N PRO A 317 -32.19 -25.73 -2.45
CA PRO A 317 -31.71 -26.18 -1.14
C PRO A 317 -32.89 -26.27 -0.17
N GLU A 318 -33.06 -27.42 0.48
CA GLU A 318 -33.96 -27.55 1.62
C GLU A 318 -33.58 -26.51 2.68
N SER A 319 -34.54 -25.67 3.06
CA SER A 319 -34.37 -24.68 4.13
C SER A 319 -33.95 -25.39 5.42
N PRO A 320 -32.86 -24.96 6.08
CA PRO A 320 -32.50 -25.47 7.39
C PRO A 320 -33.61 -25.10 8.40
N THR A 321 -34.06 -26.11 9.13
CA THR A 321 -35.00 -25.99 10.24
C THR A 321 -34.39 -25.07 11.30
N VAL A 322 -34.97 -23.89 11.48
CA VAL A 322 -34.57 -22.94 12.54
C VAL A 322 -34.99 -23.52 13.90
N PRO A 323 -34.07 -23.63 14.88
CA PRO A 323 -34.43 -23.97 16.26
C PRO A 323 -35.38 -22.91 16.83
N GLN A 324 -36.56 -23.36 17.24
CA GLN A 324 -37.61 -22.54 17.83
C GLN A 324 -37.10 -21.95 19.16
N ALA A 325 -36.98 -20.62 19.23
CA ALA A 325 -36.65 -19.93 20.47
C ALA A 325 -37.78 -20.12 21.50
N PRO A 326 -37.48 -20.38 22.79
CA PRO A 326 -38.50 -20.53 23.81
C PRO A 326 -39.24 -19.20 24.02
N SER A 327 -40.55 -19.22 23.80
CA SER A 327 -41.48 -18.14 24.12
C SER A 327 -41.47 -17.86 25.62
N VAL A 328 -40.90 -16.73 26.03
CA VAL A 328 -41.12 -16.18 27.38
C VAL A 328 -42.33 -15.27 27.37
N THR A 329 -43.37 -15.76 28.03
CA THR A 329 -44.62 -15.05 28.37
C THR A 329 -44.33 -13.81 29.22
N PRO A 330 -44.92 -12.64 28.93
CA PRO A 330 -44.79 -11.47 29.79
C PRO A 330 -45.70 -11.63 31.02
N SER A 331 -45.10 -11.92 32.18
CA SER A 331 -45.78 -11.87 33.48
C SER A 331 -45.77 -10.47 34.06
N ALA A 332 -46.93 -10.11 34.61
CA ALA A 332 -47.33 -8.78 35.03
C ALA A 332 -46.57 -8.22 36.24
N LYS A 333 -46.44 -6.88 36.22
CA LYS A 333 -46.64 -5.92 37.31
C LYS A 333 -46.75 -6.52 38.73
N ALA A 334 -45.70 -6.34 39.54
CA ALA A 334 -45.81 -6.35 41.00
C ALA A 334 -44.80 -5.37 41.64
N ALA A 335 -45.38 -4.45 42.42
CA ALA A 335 -44.88 -3.72 43.58
C ALA A 335 -43.37 -3.38 43.75
N GLN A 336 -43.14 -2.08 43.72
CA GLN A 336 -42.08 -1.30 44.35
C GLN A 336 -41.94 -1.63 45.87
N PRO A 337 -40.71 -1.69 46.41
CA PRO A 337 -40.49 -1.26 47.79
C PRO A 337 -39.51 -0.09 47.85
N ASP A 338 -39.89 0.89 48.68
CA ASP A 338 -39.03 1.94 49.22
C ASP A 338 -37.75 1.37 49.83
N SER A 339 -36.62 2.02 49.56
CA SER A 339 -35.43 1.89 50.39
C SER A 339 -34.69 3.24 50.46
N THR A 340 -34.74 3.77 51.67
CA THR A 340 -34.13 4.99 52.19
C THR A 340 -32.61 5.02 52.08
N PRO A 341 -31.98 6.21 52.09
CA PRO A 341 -30.53 6.36 52.04
C PRO A 341 -29.89 5.97 53.38
N VAL A 342 -28.93 5.04 53.37
CA VAL A 342 -28.07 4.75 54.53
C VAL A 342 -26.77 5.52 54.37
N THR A 343 -26.59 6.51 55.24
CA THR A 343 -25.35 7.23 55.47
C THR A 343 -24.40 6.33 56.28
N THR A 344 -23.31 5.87 55.67
CA THR A 344 -22.22 5.20 56.39
C THR A 344 -21.01 6.11 56.50
N THR A 345 -20.66 6.41 57.75
CA THR A 345 -19.47 7.09 58.24
C THR A 345 -18.16 6.42 57.78
N PRO A 346 -17.09 7.17 57.47
CA PRO A 346 -15.78 6.62 57.16
C PRO A 346 -15.06 6.15 58.44
N PRO A 347 -14.41 4.96 58.44
CA PRO A 347 -13.54 4.56 59.53
C PRO A 347 -12.19 5.27 59.47
N ALA A 348 -11.67 5.52 60.68
CA ALA A 348 -10.46 6.25 61.00
C ALA A 348 -9.17 5.53 60.58
N ALA A 349 -8.10 6.32 60.59
CA ALA A 349 -6.75 6.06 60.15
C ALA A 349 -6.09 4.80 60.75
N THR A 350 -5.34 4.10 59.89
CA THR A 350 -4.26 3.20 60.31
C THR A 350 -3.01 3.56 59.51
N ALA A 351 -2.00 4.06 60.22
CA ALA A 351 -0.67 4.37 59.71
C ALA A 351 0.08 3.08 59.33
N PRO A 352 0.81 3.05 58.19
CA PRO A 352 1.81 2.02 57.95
C PRO A 352 3.15 2.41 58.60
N ALA A 353 3.74 1.41 59.25
CA ALA A 353 5.01 1.47 59.94
C ALA A 353 6.21 1.66 59.00
N THR A 354 7.18 2.40 59.51
CA THR A 354 8.53 2.62 59.00
C THR A 354 9.31 1.30 58.94
N GLU A 355 9.69 0.85 57.75
CA GLU A 355 10.81 -0.11 57.58
C GLU A 355 12.03 0.60 57.01
N ALA A 356 13.17 0.31 57.63
CA ALA A 356 14.46 0.93 57.43
C ALA A 356 15.17 0.43 56.14
N PRO A 357 16.09 1.24 55.58
CA PRO A 357 16.78 0.94 54.33
C PRO A 357 17.82 -0.18 54.49
N ALA A 358 17.76 -1.18 53.60
CA ALA A 358 18.85 -2.13 53.41
C ALA A 358 20.01 -1.48 52.65
N THR A 359 21.20 -1.61 53.23
CA THR A 359 22.50 -1.14 52.75
C THR A 359 22.96 -1.83 51.46
N PRO A 360 23.72 -1.14 50.58
CA PRO A 360 24.30 -1.75 49.39
C PRO A 360 25.55 -2.58 49.73
N SER A 361 25.54 -3.86 49.34
CA SER A 361 26.73 -4.71 49.38
C SER A 361 27.66 -4.37 48.22
N THR A 362 28.84 -3.90 48.60
CA THR A 362 30.07 -3.83 47.84
C THR A 362 30.45 -5.18 47.22
N SER A 363 30.75 -5.21 45.93
CA SER A 363 31.67 -6.22 45.38
C SER A 363 32.62 -5.53 44.40
N ALA A 364 33.87 -5.54 44.81
CA ALA A 364 35.00 -4.98 44.08
C ALA A 364 35.43 -5.93 42.96
N SER A 365 35.78 -5.36 41.80
CA SER A 365 36.83 -5.92 40.97
C SER A 365 37.58 -4.77 40.32
N ALA A 366 38.77 -4.55 40.86
CA ALA A 366 39.79 -3.69 40.32
C ALA A 366 40.58 -4.46 39.25
N SER A 367 40.83 -3.82 38.12
CA SER A 367 41.94 -4.16 37.21
C SER A 367 42.38 -2.89 36.49
N THR A 368 43.35 -2.24 37.11
CA THR A 368 44.46 -1.43 36.55
C THR A 368 44.30 -0.72 35.19
N PRO A 369 44.61 0.60 35.13
CA PRO A 369 44.91 1.33 33.90
C PRO A 369 46.41 1.27 33.58
N VAL A 370 46.76 1.14 32.29
CA VAL A 370 48.12 1.38 31.80
C VAL A 370 48.06 2.40 30.66
N ALA A 371 48.81 3.48 30.84
CA ALA A 371 49.15 4.54 29.88
C ALA A 371 49.99 3.96 28.71
N ALA A 372 50.22 4.57 27.55
CA ALA A 372 50.22 5.94 27.05
C ALA A 372 50.28 5.87 25.49
N PRO A 373 50.37 7.00 24.75
CA PRO A 373 50.07 7.09 23.32
C PRO A 373 51.29 6.85 22.43
N GLN A 374 51.07 6.35 21.20
CA GLN A 374 52.05 6.50 20.11
C GLN A 374 51.39 6.89 18.79
N THR A 375 51.86 8.03 18.30
CA THR A 375 51.72 8.59 16.97
C THR A 375 52.61 7.82 15.98
N ALA A 376 52.06 7.40 14.84
CA ALA A 376 52.78 7.33 13.55
C ALA A 376 51.80 7.08 12.39
N ALA A 377 51.81 7.98 11.41
CA ALA A 377 51.35 7.76 10.04
C ALA A 377 52.51 7.15 9.21
N PRO A 378 52.43 7.07 7.87
CA PRO A 378 51.58 6.22 7.03
C PRO A 378 52.44 5.23 6.18
N THR A 379 51.87 4.15 5.65
CA THR A 379 52.48 3.41 4.52
C THR A 379 51.40 2.82 3.62
N ALA A 380 51.65 2.92 2.32
CA ALA A 380 50.75 2.70 1.19
C ALA A 380 50.59 1.20 0.79
N PRO A 381 50.15 0.89 -0.45
CA PRO A 381 48.89 0.23 -0.76
C PRO A 381 49.03 -1.30 -0.94
N GLN A 382 48.08 -2.08 -0.41
CA GLN A 382 47.99 -3.52 -0.68
C GLN A 382 46.86 -3.84 -1.67
N THR A 383 47.30 -4.08 -2.91
CA THR A 383 46.93 -5.17 -3.83
C THR A 383 45.62 -5.93 -3.60
N SER A 384 44.77 -5.89 -4.64
CA SER A 384 43.64 -6.78 -4.91
C SER A 384 43.94 -8.26 -4.67
N PRO A 385 43.01 -9.00 -4.04
CA PRO A 385 42.94 -10.45 -4.18
C PRO A 385 42.32 -10.84 -5.52
N ALA A 386 43.00 -11.78 -6.17
CA ALA A 386 42.67 -12.36 -7.46
C ALA A 386 41.32 -13.11 -7.47
N ALA A 387 40.67 -13.06 -8.63
CA ALA A 387 39.50 -13.84 -8.98
C ALA A 387 39.80 -15.36 -8.90
N PRO A 388 38.94 -16.18 -8.26
CA PRO A 388 39.02 -17.62 -8.34
C PRO A 388 38.66 -18.13 -9.75
N ALA A 389 39.49 -19.03 -10.25
CA ALA A 389 39.38 -19.66 -11.56
C ALA A 389 38.10 -20.49 -11.75
N ALA A 390 37.59 -20.49 -12.97
CA ALA A 390 36.49 -21.32 -13.44
C ALA A 390 36.86 -22.82 -13.39
N PRO A 391 35.98 -23.71 -12.88
CA PRO A 391 36.15 -25.14 -13.04
C PRO A 391 35.80 -25.61 -14.47
N ALA A 392 36.60 -26.55 -14.97
CA ALA A 392 36.45 -27.23 -16.25
C ALA A 392 35.13 -28.05 -16.36
N PRO A 393 34.65 -28.33 -17.59
CA PRO A 393 33.41 -29.07 -17.82
C PRO A 393 33.60 -30.56 -17.52
N GLN A 394 32.76 -31.11 -16.65
CA GLN A 394 32.63 -32.57 -16.47
C GLN A 394 31.45 -33.10 -17.28
N ASP A 395 31.75 -34.16 -18.02
CA ASP A 395 30.86 -35.00 -18.79
C ASP A 395 29.84 -35.77 -17.93
N SER A 396 28.64 -35.86 -18.49
CA SER A 396 27.77 -37.04 -18.51
C SER A 396 27.18 -37.59 -17.19
N LYS A 397 25.86 -37.44 -17.06
CA LYS A 397 24.92 -38.57 -16.85
C LYS A 397 23.46 -38.14 -17.09
N THR A 398 22.83 -38.79 -18.06
CA THR A 398 21.41 -38.69 -18.39
C THR A 398 20.53 -39.12 -17.20
N PRO A 399 19.62 -38.27 -16.69
CA PRO A 399 18.62 -38.69 -15.72
C PRO A 399 17.47 -39.45 -16.41
N ALA A 400 17.08 -40.57 -15.80
CA ALA A 400 15.95 -41.37 -16.22
C ALA A 400 14.63 -40.59 -16.13
N LYS A 401 13.75 -40.87 -17.10
CA LYS A 401 12.37 -40.38 -17.24
C LYS A 401 11.58 -40.60 -15.94
N PRO A 402 10.97 -39.55 -15.33
CA PRO A 402 10.11 -39.74 -14.19
C PRO A 402 8.77 -40.37 -14.64
N THR A 403 8.40 -41.45 -13.96
CA THR A 403 7.06 -42.05 -14.02
C THR A 403 6.08 -41.09 -13.35
N VAL A 404 5.08 -40.64 -14.12
CA VAL A 404 3.99 -39.79 -13.62
C VAL A 404 2.98 -40.67 -12.90
N THR A 405 2.85 -40.48 -11.59
CA THR A 405 1.71 -40.96 -10.79
C THR A 405 0.56 -39.97 -10.95
N PRO A 406 -0.67 -40.40 -11.29
CA PRO A 406 -1.80 -39.49 -11.41
C PRO A 406 -2.15 -38.88 -10.03
N VAL A 407 -2.24 -37.55 -9.99
CA VAL A 407 -2.69 -36.75 -8.86
C VAL A 407 -4.22 -36.90 -8.72
N PRO A 408 -4.77 -37.11 -7.50
CA PRO A 408 -6.21 -37.16 -7.30
C PRO A 408 -6.87 -35.81 -7.59
N GLU A 409 -8.01 -35.90 -8.25
CA GLU A 409 -8.92 -34.83 -8.67
C GLU A 409 -9.18 -33.85 -7.52
N SER A 410 -8.85 -32.57 -7.74
CA SER A 410 -9.08 -31.50 -6.78
C SER A 410 -10.56 -31.13 -6.78
N THR A 411 -11.22 -31.34 -5.65
CA THR A 411 -12.57 -30.87 -5.33
C THR A 411 -12.68 -29.36 -5.58
N PRO A 412 -13.72 -28.86 -6.29
CA PRO A 412 -13.90 -27.43 -6.50
C PRO A 412 -14.16 -26.70 -5.18
N ALA A 413 -13.54 -25.53 -5.03
CA ALA A 413 -13.75 -24.63 -3.90
C ALA A 413 -15.22 -24.16 -3.83
N PRO A 414 -15.78 -23.96 -2.63
CA PRO A 414 -17.14 -23.47 -2.46
C PRO A 414 -17.26 -22.05 -3.04
N THR A 415 -18.12 -21.91 -4.05
CA THR A 415 -18.53 -20.60 -4.57
C THR A 415 -19.28 -19.83 -3.49
N THR A 416 -18.71 -18.69 -3.08
CA THR A 416 -19.40 -17.70 -2.25
C THR A 416 -20.65 -17.20 -2.99
N PRO A 417 -21.84 -17.22 -2.36
CA PRO A 417 -23.05 -16.71 -2.99
C PRO A 417 -22.92 -15.22 -3.31
N ALA A 418 -23.38 -14.81 -4.50
CA ALA A 418 -23.50 -13.41 -4.86
C ALA A 418 -24.41 -12.68 -3.86
N PRO A 419 -24.08 -11.43 -3.46
CA PRO A 419 -24.92 -10.62 -2.58
C PRO A 419 -26.31 -10.47 -3.17
N ALA A 420 -27.34 -10.64 -2.34
CA ALA A 420 -28.72 -10.39 -2.74
C ALA A 420 -28.88 -8.93 -3.19
N PRO A 421 -29.65 -8.65 -4.26
CA PRO A 421 -29.93 -7.29 -4.68
C PRO A 421 -30.61 -6.51 -3.55
N PRO A 422 -30.26 -5.24 -3.34
CA PRO A 422 -30.85 -4.43 -2.28
C PRO A 422 -32.36 -4.30 -2.50
N PRO A 423 -33.17 -4.28 -1.41
CA PRO A 423 -34.60 -4.11 -1.52
C PRO A 423 -34.95 -2.77 -2.19
N PRO A 424 -36.05 -2.71 -2.95
CA PRO A 424 -36.48 -1.48 -3.60
C PRO A 424 -36.72 -0.39 -2.55
N VAL A 425 -36.01 0.73 -2.72
CA VAL A 425 -36.16 1.91 -1.87
C VAL A 425 -37.56 2.49 -2.11
N THR A 426 -38.43 2.39 -1.12
CA THR A 426 -39.73 3.05 -1.15
C THR A 426 -39.49 4.54 -0.88
N PRO A 427 -39.89 5.46 -1.78
CA PRO A 427 -39.66 6.89 -1.59
C PRO A 427 -40.41 7.38 -0.35
N THR A 428 -39.67 7.97 0.58
CA THR A 428 -40.22 8.65 1.75
C THR A 428 -41.07 9.85 1.30
N PRO A 429 -42.30 10.04 1.82
CA PRO A 429 -43.11 11.21 1.49
C PRO A 429 -42.38 12.49 1.87
N ALA A 430 -42.36 13.45 0.94
CA ALA A 430 -41.77 14.77 1.13
C ALA A 430 -42.46 15.48 2.32
N ASN A 431 -41.65 15.86 3.30
CA ASN A 431 -42.07 16.69 4.42
C ASN A 431 -42.37 18.12 3.91
N PRO A 432 -43.55 18.70 4.17
CA PRO A 432 -43.89 20.04 3.68
C PRO A 432 -42.98 21.12 4.29
N ALA A 433 -42.47 21.97 3.41
CA ALA A 433 -41.56 23.06 3.72
C ALA A 433 -42.08 23.98 4.84
N THR A 434 -41.25 24.20 5.85
CA THR A 434 -41.44 25.25 6.85
C THR A 434 -41.14 26.60 6.18
N VAL A 435 -42.20 27.37 5.91
CA VAL A 435 -42.12 28.74 5.41
C VAL A 435 -41.47 29.61 6.49
N THR A 436 -40.26 30.09 6.23
CA THR A 436 -39.59 31.10 7.05
C THR A 436 -40.12 32.48 6.66
N PRO A 437 -40.65 33.29 7.58
CA PRO A 437 -41.14 34.63 7.25
C PRO A 437 -39.98 35.59 6.91
N PRO A 438 -40.19 36.56 6.01
CA PRO A 438 -39.16 37.51 5.61
C PRO A 438 -38.79 38.47 6.74
N ALA A 439 -37.49 38.74 6.85
CA ALA A 439 -36.92 39.70 7.79
C ALA A 439 -37.45 41.12 7.52
N ALA A 440 -37.94 41.76 8.58
CA ALA A 440 -38.35 43.17 8.56
C ALA A 440 -37.13 44.06 8.29
N GLY A 441 -37.18 44.82 7.19
CA GLY A 441 -36.21 45.84 6.87
C GLY A 441 -36.34 47.04 7.82
N ASN A 442 -35.23 47.38 8.48
CA ASN A 442 -35.09 48.63 9.22
C ASN A 442 -35.05 49.80 8.24
N GLY A 443 -36.07 50.67 8.31
CA GLY A 443 -36.04 51.99 7.72
C GLY A 443 -35.16 52.92 8.55
N SER A 444 -34.16 53.53 7.91
CA SER A 444 -33.48 54.71 8.44
C SER A 444 -34.04 55.92 7.71
N GLN A 445 -34.92 56.67 8.39
CA GLN A 445 -35.14 58.09 8.11
C GLN A 445 -33.92 58.87 8.63
N GLY A 446 -33.53 59.90 7.90
CA GLY A 446 -32.49 60.83 8.31
C GLY A 446 -33.01 61.91 9.24
N ASP A 447 -32.09 62.43 10.05
CA ASP A 447 -31.91 63.84 10.41
C ASP A 447 -30.41 64.08 10.64
#